data_AF-A0A8B7VYD4-F1
#
_entry.id   AF-A0A8B7VYD4-F1
#
_cell.length_a   1.000
_cell.length_b   1.000
_cell.length_c   1.000
_cell.angle_alpha   90.00
_cell.angle_beta   90.00
_cell.angle_gamma   90.00
#
_symmetry.space_group_name_H-M   'P 1'
#
loop_
_entity.id
_entity.type
_entity.pdbx_description
1 polymer ?
#
loop_
_entity_poly.entity_id
_entity_poly.type
_entity_poly.pdbx_seq_one_letter_code
_entity_poly.pdbx_strand_id
1 'polypeptide(L)'
;MSTQRLRNEDYHDYSSTDVSPEESPSEGLNNFSPGSYQRFGESSSSTTWLQTLIHLLKGNIGTGLLGLPLAVKNAGILMGPLSLLVIGIVAVHCMGILVKCAHHFCRRLNKPYVDYGDTVMYGLESSPSSWLRNHAHWGRHIVDFFLIVTQLGFCCVYFVFLADNFKQVIEAANGTTNDCQNNETVVLTPTMDSRLYMLSFLPFLVLLAFIRNLRVLSIFSLLANVSMLVSLVMIYQFIVQRIPDPSHLPLVAPWKTYPLFFGTAIFSFEGIGMVLPLENKMKDPRKFPVILYVGMAIVTSLYISLGCLGYLQFGANIQGSITLNLPNC
;
A
#
# COMPACT_ATOMS: atom_id res chain seq x y z
N MET A 1 -14.14 -35.69 -36.37
CA MET A 1 -15.26 -36.20 -35.54
C MET A 1 -14.65 -36.61 -34.21
N SER A 2 -15.07 -35.92 -33.13
CA SER A 2 -14.87 -36.24 -31.70
C SER A 2 -13.45 -36.25 -31.10
N THR A 3 -13.00 -35.07 -30.65
CA THR A 3 -11.95 -34.90 -29.63
C THR A 3 -12.55 -35.01 -28.23
N GLN A 4 -12.12 -36.04 -27.49
CA GLN A 4 -12.58 -36.40 -26.15
C GLN A 4 -11.94 -35.48 -25.09
N ARG A 5 -12.77 -34.79 -24.30
CA ARG A 5 -12.38 -33.96 -23.16
C ARG A 5 -11.69 -34.83 -22.09
N LEU A 6 -10.46 -34.49 -21.72
CA LEU A 6 -9.82 -35.05 -20.54
C LEU A 6 -10.37 -34.36 -19.29
N ARG A 7 -10.77 -35.21 -18.34
CA ARG A 7 -11.47 -34.94 -17.09
C ARG A 7 -10.46 -34.59 -16.00
N ASN A 8 -10.75 -33.52 -15.26
CA ASN A 8 -10.09 -33.12 -14.01
C ASN A 8 -10.23 -34.22 -12.95
N GLU A 9 -9.17 -34.96 -12.67
CA GLU A 9 -8.98 -35.69 -11.40
C GLU A 9 -7.48 -35.64 -11.10
N ASP A 10 -7.08 -34.77 -10.15
CA ASP A 10 -5.88 -34.85 -9.28
C ASP A 10 -5.66 -33.46 -8.63
N TYR A 11 -6.50 -33.14 -7.65
CA TYR A 11 -6.28 -32.03 -6.72
C TYR A 11 -6.04 -32.66 -5.35
N HIS A 12 -4.79 -32.68 -4.90
CA HIS A 12 -4.45 -33.10 -3.54
C HIS A 12 -4.75 -31.95 -2.58
N ASP A 13 -5.80 -32.14 -1.78
CA ASP A 13 -6.19 -31.31 -0.64
C ASP A 13 -5.10 -31.36 0.44
N TYR A 14 -4.54 -30.20 0.78
CA TYR A 14 -3.78 -29.98 2.01
C TYR A 14 -4.53 -28.94 2.84
N SER A 15 -5.58 -29.38 3.55
CA SER A 15 -6.17 -28.60 4.64
C SER A 15 -7.03 -29.50 5.54
N SER A 16 -6.38 -30.31 6.37
CA SER A 16 -7.02 -30.94 7.52
C SER A 16 -6.84 -30.07 8.76
N THR A 17 -7.89 -29.39 9.18
CA THR A 17 -8.24 -29.35 10.61
C THR A 17 -9.75 -29.55 10.71
N ASP A 18 -10.11 -30.59 11.45
CA ASP A 18 -11.41 -31.24 11.51
C ASP A 18 -12.53 -30.36 12.04
N VAL A 19 -13.69 -30.39 11.36
CA VAL A 19 -15.01 -30.52 12.00
C VAL A 19 -15.91 -31.33 11.04
N SER A 20 -16.34 -32.52 11.45
CA SER A 20 -17.46 -33.29 10.87
C SER A 20 -18.59 -33.39 11.91
N PRO A 21 -19.76 -33.97 11.61
CA PRO A 21 -20.79 -33.49 10.68
C PRO A 21 -22.21 -33.56 11.31
N GLU A 22 -23.21 -32.85 10.75
CA GLU A 22 -24.68 -33.06 10.86
C GLU A 22 -25.33 -31.74 10.40
N GLU A 23 -26.25 -31.60 9.44
CA GLU A 23 -27.28 -32.45 8.81
C GLU A 23 -27.46 -32.03 7.32
N SER A 24 -28.12 -32.88 6.54
CA SER A 24 -28.69 -32.57 5.20
C SER A 24 -30.06 -33.26 5.09
N PRO A 25 -30.92 -33.02 4.09
CA PRO A 25 -31.06 -31.87 3.18
C PRO A 25 -32.52 -31.35 3.14
N SER A 26 -32.78 -30.20 2.50
CA SER A 26 -34.06 -30.02 1.79
C SER A 26 -33.84 -29.33 0.45
N GLU A 27 -34.36 -30.02 -0.57
CA GLU A 27 -34.34 -29.66 -1.98
C GLU A 27 -35.14 -28.37 -2.24
N GLY A 28 -34.63 -27.55 -3.15
CA GLY A 28 -35.29 -26.33 -3.60
C GLY A 28 -34.57 -25.74 -4.81
N LEU A 29 -34.33 -26.56 -5.83
CA LEU A 29 -33.94 -26.11 -7.16
C LEU A 29 -35.13 -25.33 -7.75
N ASN A 30 -35.02 -24.02 -7.96
CA ASN A 30 -35.58 -23.27 -9.11
C ASN A 30 -35.54 -21.74 -8.89
N ASN A 31 -34.66 -21.08 -9.64
CA ASN A 31 -34.74 -19.71 -10.22
C ASN A 31 -33.39 -18.99 -10.18
N PHE A 32 -32.48 -19.36 -11.09
CA PHE A 32 -31.33 -18.53 -11.42
C PHE A 32 -31.71 -17.54 -12.53
N SER A 33 -31.97 -16.30 -12.16
CA SER A 33 -32.08 -15.17 -13.09
C SER A 33 -30.68 -14.76 -13.58
N PRO A 34 -30.46 -14.57 -14.90
CA PRO A 34 -29.18 -14.10 -15.42
C PRO A 34 -29.04 -12.59 -15.15
N GLY A 35 -28.63 -12.22 -13.94
CA GLY A 35 -28.46 -10.81 -13.57
C GLY A 35 -28.04 -10.53 -12.12
N SER A 36 -28.12 -11.51 -11.22
CA SER A 36 -27.72 -11.34 -9.82
C SER A 36 -26.37 -11.98 -9.54
N TYR A 37 -25.33 -11.16 -9.44
CA TYR A 37 -24.12 -11.52 -8.70
C TYR A 37 -24.51 -11.71 -7.23
N GLN A 38 -24.72 -12.96 -6.82
CA GLN A 38 -24.94 -13.29 -5.42
C GLN A 38 -23.86 -14.27 -4.99
N ARG A 39 -22.96 -13.81 -4.12
CA ARG A 39 -21.86 -14.60 -3.60
C ARG A 39 -22.29 -15.25 -2.28
N PHE A 40 -22.06 -16.56 -2.15
CA PHE A 40 -22.12 -17.28 -0.87
C PHE A 40 -20.80 -17.05 -0.12
N GLY A 41 -20.90 -16.55 1.12
CA GLY A 41 -19.78 -16.17 1.98
C GLY A 41 -20.15 -14.96 2.85
N GLU A 42 -20.89 -15.22 3.93
CA GLU A 42 -21.22 -14.32 5.06
C GLU A 42 -21.54 -12.84 4.76
N SER A 43 -22.81 -12.51 4.98
CA SER A 43 -23.41 -11.16 5.04
C SER A 43 -22.83 -10.21 6.10
N SER A 44 -21.76 -10.60 6.81
CA SER A 44 -21.22 -9.88 7.98
C SER A 44 -19.98 -9.02 7.71
N SER A 45 -19.33 -9.13 6.54
CA SER A 45 -18.03 -8.44 6.29
C SER A 45 -17.91 -7.70 4.94
N SER A 46 -19.01 -7.52 4.21
CA SER A 46 -18.99 -6.70 2.99
C SER A 46 -18.74 -5.23 3.32
N THR A 47 -17.70 -4.64 2.76
CA THR A 47 -17.34 -3.23 3.00
C THR A 47 -18.26 -2.27 2.23
N THR A 48 -18.66 -1.18 2.89
CA THR A 48 -19.38 -0.07 2.27
C THR A 48 -18.45 0.80 1.42
N TRP A 49 -19.00 1.60 0.50
CA TRP A 49 -18.22 2.51 -0.36
C TRP A 49 -17.20 3.36 0.42
N LEU A 50 -17.61 3.94 1.55
CA LEU A 50 -16.75 4.77 2.39
C LEU A 50 -15.67 3.93 3.11
N GLN A 51 -16.03 2.75 3.62
CA GLN A 51 -15.07 1.86 4.25
C GLN A 51 -14.01 1.39 3.25
N THR A 52 -14.41 1.02 2.03
CA THR A 52 -13.48 0.64 0.96
C THR A 52 -12.56 1.81 0.60
N LEU A 53 -13.09 3.03 0.49
CA LEU A 53 -12.29 4.23 0.25
C LEU A 53 -11.26 4.44 1.38
N ILE A 54 -11.67 4.34 2.65
CA ILE A 54 -10.77 4.47 3.81
C ILE A 54 -9.69 3.38 3.76
N HIS A 55 -10.05 2.14 3.43
CA HIS A 55 -9.07 1.06 3.30
C HIS A 55 -8.10 1.26 2.14
N LEU A 56 -8.57 1.80 1.00
CA LEU A 56 -7.73 2.15 -0.14
C LEU A 56 -6.75 3.27 0.23
N LEU A 57 -7.25 4.34 0.87
CA LEU A 57 -6.42 5.45 1.35
C LEU A 57 -5.38 4.96 2.35
N LYS A 58 -5.79 4.14 3.33
CA LYS A 58 -4.86 3.52 4.30
C LYS A 58 -3.80 2.64 3.61
N GLY A 59 -4.20 1.90 2.57
CA GLY A 59 -3.28 1.02 1.85
C GLY A 59 -2.19 1.77 1.09
N ASN A 60 -2.46 3.00 0.64
CA ASN A 60 -1.51 3.84 -0.08
C ASN A 60 -0.79 4.84 0.85
N ILE A 61 -1.45 5.34 1.90
CA ILE A 61 -0.86 6.30 2.84
C ILE A 61 -0.01 5.54 3.86
N GLY A 62 1.27 5.39 3.56
CA GLY A 62 2.27 4.77 4.44
C GLY A 62 3.54 5.59 4.56
N THR A 63 4.65 4.90 4.86
CA THR A 63 5.98 5.53 5.00
C THR A 63 6.50 6.15 3.71
N GLY A 64 6.04 5.69 2.54
CA GLY A 64 6.38 6.29 1.24
C GLY A 64 6.03 7.78 1.16
N LEU A 65 4.85 8.16 1.64
CA LEU A 65 4.40 9.56 1.71
C LEU A 65 5.42 10.45 2.45
N LEU A 66 5.99 9.95 3.55
CA LEU A 66 6.91 10.71 4.40
C LEU A 66 8.28 10.93 3.75
N GLY A 67 8.66 10.12 2.77
CA GLY A 67 9.89 10.26 1.98
C GLY A 67 9.75 11.10 0.70
N LEU A 68 8.51 11.47 0.31
CA LEU A 68 8.27 12.26 -0.90
C LEU A 68 8.95 13.64 -0.92
N PRO A 69 9.08 14.39 0.19
CA PRO A 69 9.82 15.65 0.20
C PRO A 69 11.28 15.49 -0.26
N LEU A 70 11.96 14.43 0.18
CA LEU A 70 13.30 14.09 -0.28
C LEU A 70 13.30 13.66 -1.74
N ALA A 71 12.26 12.94 -2.18
CA ALA A 71 12.09 12.61 -3.59
C ALA A 71 12.01 13.90 -4.43
N VAL A 72 11.15 14.85 -4.06
CA VAL A 72 10.99 16.12 -4.78
C VAL A 72 12.30 16.92 -4.78
N LYS A 73 13.10 16.90 -3.70
CA LYS A 73 14.47 17.44 -3.71
C LYS A 73 15.35 16.82 -4.81
N ASN A 74 15.25 15.51 -5.02
CA ASN A 74 16.05 14.78 -6.01
C ASN A 74 15.59 14.98 -7.47
N ALA A 75 14.38 15.52 -7.70
CA ALA A 75 13.86 15.85 -9.03
C ALA A 75 13.81 17.36 -9.31
N GLY A 76 13.63 18.20 -8.30
CA GLY A 76 13.41 19.65 -8.39
C GLY A 76 11.95 20.03 -8.11
N ILE A 77 11.74 21.29 -7.71
CA ILE A 77 10.44 21.77 -7.24
C ILE A 77 9.37 21.82 -8.35
N LEU A 78 9.76 21.90 -9.62
CA LEU A 78 8.84 21.84 -10.76
C LEU A 78 8.74 20.43 -11.34
N MET A 79 9.89 19.77 -11.52
CA MET A 79 9.95 18.48 -12.19
C MET A 79 9.43 17.34 -11.31
N GLY A 80 9.63 17.40 -9.99
CA GLY A 80 9.09 16.43 -9.03
C GLY A 80 7.57 16.32 -9.06
N PRO A 81 6.82 17.42 -8.85
CA PRO A 81 5.35 17.41 -8.86
C PRO A 81 4.75 16.97 -10.19
N LEU A 82 5.31 17.44 -11.30
CA LEU A 82 4.90 17.02 -12.64
C LEU A 82 5.09 15.51 -12.83
N SER A 83 6.23 14.98 -12.41
CA SER A 83 6.54 13.56 -12.52
C SER A 83 5.68 12.71 -11.57
N LEU A 84 5.41 13.19 -10.35
CA LEU A 84 4.47 12.53 -9.42
C LEU A 84 3.06 12.47 -10.01
N LEU A 85 2.59 13.53 -10.66
CA LEU A 85 1.29 13.54 -11.34
C LEU A 85 1.26 12.51 -12.48
N VAL A 86 2.29 12.47 -13.32
CA VAL A 86 2.38 11.49 -14.43
C VAL A 86 2.43 10.06 -13.90
N ILE A 87 3.25 9.78 -12.89
CA ILE A 87 3.35 8.45 -12.27
C ILE A 87 2.01 8.06 -11.64
N GLY A 88 1.33 8.99 -10.96
CA GLY A 88 -0.01 8.77 -10.40
C GLY A 88 -1.03 8.41 -11.47
N ILE A 89 -1.08 9.15 -12.59
CA ILE A 89 -1.98 8.84 -13.71
C ILE A 89 -1.70 7.45 -14.29
N VAL A 90 -0.42 7.11 -14.51
CA VAL A 90 -0.02 5.79 -15.01
C VAL A 90 -0.41 4.69 -14.03
N ALA A 91 -0.15 4.87 -12.73
CA ALA A 91 -0.49 3.91 -11.70
C ALA A 91 -2.01 3.64 -11.66
N VAL A 92 -2.82 4.70 -11.65
CA VAL A 92 -4.29 4.57 -11.68
C VAL A 92 -4.78 3.88 -12.94
N HIS A 93 -4.19 4.22 -14.09
CA HIS A 93 -4.53 3.58 -15.36
C HIS A 93 -4.23 2.07 -15.33
N CYS A 94 -3.06 1.68 -14.84
CA CYS A 94 -2.67 0.28 -14.67
C CYS A 94 -3.60 -0.48 -13.72
N MET A 95 -3.92 0.10 -12.56
CA MET A 95 -4.88 -0.48 -11.60
C MET A 95 -6.26 -0.65 -12.25
N GLY A 96 -6.72 0.34 -13.01
CA GLY A 96 -8.00 0.29 -13.72
C GLY A 96 -8.05 -0.78 -14.82
N ILE A 97 -6.97 -0.97 -15.57
CA ILE A 97 -6.85 -2.08 -16.53
C ILE A 97 -6.92 -3.42 -15.80
N LEU A 98 -6.17 -3.56 -14.70
CA LEU A 98 -6.14 -4.80 -13.93
C LEU A 98 -7.53 -5.20 -13.43
N VAL A 99 -8.27 -4.26 -12.83
CA VAL A 99 -9.65 -4.44 -12.39
C VAL A 99 -10.58 -4.86 -13.53
N LYS A 100 -10.46 -4.21 -14.69
CA LYS A 100 -11.29 -4.57 -15.87
C LYS A 100 -10.99 -5.99 -16.36
N CYS A 101 -9.72 -6.38 -16.38
CA CYS A 101 -9.30 -7.74 -16.73
C CYS A 101 -9.85 -8.76 -15.72
N ALA A 102 -9.72 -8.49 -14.43
CA ALA A 102 -10.23 -9.34 -13.37
C ALA A 102 -11.76 -9.55 -13.50
N HIS A 103 -12.51 -8.47 -13.68
CA HIS A 103 -13.95 -8.52 -13.93
C HIS A 103 -14.33 -9.30 -15.19
N HIS A 104 -13.55 -9.14 -16.27
CA HIS A 104 -13.78 -9.89 -17.50
C HIS A 104 -13.65 -11.40 -17.26
N PHE A 105 -12.60 -11.84 -16.54
CA PHE A 105 -12.39 -13.25 -16.25
C PHE A 105 -13.37 -13.83 -15.24
N CYS A 106 -13.76 -13.07 -14.20
CA CYS A 106 -14.84 -13.48 -13.29
C CYS A 106 -16.13 -13.81 -14.06
N ARG A 107 -16.51 -12.93 -15.00
CA ARG A 107 -17.69 -13.13 -15.87
C ARG A 107 -17.56 -14.31 -16.80
N ARG A 108 -16.42 -14.43 -17.48
CA ARG A 108 -16.21 -15.45 -18.51
C ARG A 108 -16.10 -16.86 -17.93
N LEU A 109 -15.44 -17.00 -16.77
CA LEU A 109 -15.19 -18.28 -16.12
C LEU A 109 -16.22 -18.62 -15.04
N ASN A 110 -17.23 -17.76 -14.85
CA ASN A 110 -18.24 -17.87 -13.79
C ASN A 110 -17.63 -18.07 -12.39
N LYS A 111 -16.53 -17.35 -12.12
CA LYS A 111 -15.84 -17.37 -10.83
C LYS A 111 -16.24 -16.17 -9.98
N PRO A 112 -16.38 -16.34 -8.66
CA PRO A 112 -16.80 -15.25 -7.78
C PRO A 112 -15.73 -14.15 -7.65
N TYR A 113 -14.44 -14.50 -7.62
CA TYR A 113 -13.29 -13.59 -7.69
C TYR A 113 -12.16 -14.23 -8.49
N VAL A 114 -11.19 -13.40 -8.86
CA VAL A 114 -9.86 -13.80 -9.28
C VAL A 114 -8.82 -13.02 -8.47
N ASP A 115 -7.71 -13.68 -8.16
CA ASP A 115 -6.54 -13.06 -7.54
C ASP A 115 -5.53 -12.59 -8.61
N TYR A 116 -4.43 -11.95 -8.22
CA TYR A 116 -3.42 -11.45 -9.17
C TYR A 116 -2.82 -12.56 -10.04
N GLY A 117 -2.36 -13.64 -9.41
CA GLY A 117 -1.80 -14.79 -10.11
C GLY A 117 -2.79 -15.42 -11.09
N ASP A 118 -4.06 -15.56 -10.69
CA ASP A 118 -5.13 -16.07 -11.56
C ASP A 118 -5.43 -15.13 -12.72
N THR A 119 -5.47 -13.82 -12.48
CA THR A 119 -5.74 -12.82 -13.51
C THR A 119 -4.69 -12.88 -14.61
N VAL A 120 -3.42 -13.05 -14.26
CA VAL A 120 -2.33 -13.19 -15.22
C VAL A 120 -2.36 -14.55 -15.92
N MET A 121 -2.60 -15.64 -15.19
CA MET A 121 -2.73 -16.97 -15.78
C MET A 121 -3.83 -17.00 -16.86
N TYR A 122 -5.05 -16.54 -16.53
CA TYR A 122 -6.16 -16.49 -17.49
C TYR A 122 -5.91 -15.52 -18.65
N GLY A 123 -5.18 -14.43 -18.38
CA GLY A 123 -4.70 -13.51 -19.41
C GLY A 123 -3.78 -14.19 -20.43
N LEU A 124 -2.80 -14.95 -19.95
CA LEU A 124 -1.84 -15.68 -20.78
C LEU A 124 -2.49 -16.87 -21.50
N GLU A 125 -3.42 -17.58 -20.86
CA GLU A 125 -4.19 -18.66 -21.49
C GLU A 125 -5.05 -18.16 -22.66
N SER A 126 -5.57 -16.93 -22.53
CA SER A 126 -6.40 -16.29 -23.56
C SER A 126 -5.58 -15.65 -24.68
N SER A 127 -4.25 -15.75 -24.64
CA SER A 127 -3.35 -15.17 -25.63
C SER A 127 -3.30 -16.00 -26.92
N PRO A 128 -3.23 -15.37 -28.12
CA PRO A 128 -3.11 -16.08 -29.39
C PRO A 128 -1.78 -16.86 -29.51
N SER A 129 -0.73 -16.45 -28.80
CA SER A 129 0.56 -17.14 -28.83
C SER A 129 0.50 -18.49 -28.10
N SER A 130 0.75 -19.57 -28.82
CA SER A 130 0.81 -20.93 -28.26
C SER A 130 1.87 -21.08 -27.17
N TRP A 131 2.98 -20.32 -27.25
CA TRP A 131 4.01 -20.36 -26.22
C TRP A 131 3.51 -19.78 -24.88
N LEU A 132 2.87 -18.61 -24.91
CA LEU A 132 2.34 -17.96 -23.71
C LEU A 132 1.24 -18.80 -23.06
N ARG A 133 0.34 -19.37 -23.88
CA ARG A 133 -0.74 -20.22 -23.41
C ARG A 133 -0.24 -21.47 -22.68
N ASN A 134 0.81 -22.13 -23.22
CA ASN A 134 1.38 -23.31 -22.59
C ASN A 134 2.16 -23.00 -21.29
N HIS A 135 2.67 -21.76 -21.14
CA HIS A 135 3.44 -21.33 -19.97
C HIS A 135 2.64 -20.42 -19.02
N ALA A 136 1.30 -20.40 -19.12
CA ALA A 136 0.46 -19.50 -18.33
C ALA A 136 0.62 -19.68 -16.82
N HIS A 137 0.78 -20.92 -16.34
CA HIS A 137 1.04 -21.22 -14.93
C HIS A 137 2.34 -20.59 -14.42
N TRP A 138 3.37 -20.47 -15.28
CA TRP A 138 4.61 -19.80 -14.91
C TRP A 138 4.38 -18.31 -14.65
N GLY A 139 3.51 -17.66 -15.43
CA GLY A 139 3.11 -16.27 -15.22
C GLY A 139 2.45 -16.02 -13.86
N ARG A 140 1.63 -16.96 -13.36
CA ARG A 140 1.09 -16.91 -12.00
C ARG A 140 2.20 -16.88 -10.95
N HIS A 141 3.12 -17.83 -11.02
CA HIS A 141 4.22 -17.93 -10.05
C HIS A 141 5.14 -16.70 -10.07
N ILE A 142 5.40 -16.12 -11.25
CA ILE A 142 6.20 -14.89 -11.36
C ILE A 142 5.53 -13.73 -10.64
N VAL A 143 4.24 -13.51 -10.88
CA VAL A 143 3.53 -12.38 -10.27
C VAL A 143 3.42 -12.56 -8.77
N ASP A 144 3.07 -13.77 -8.31
CA ASP A 144 3.03 -14.09 -6.89
C ASP A 144 4.41 -13.87 -6.23
N PHE A 145 5.51 -14.26 -6.91
CA PHE A 145 6.87 -13.99 -6.45
C PHE A 145 7.18 -12.49 -6.35
N PHE A 146 6.88 -11.70 -7.38
CA PHE A 146 7.10 -10.25 -7.34
C PHE A 146 6.27 -9.55 -6.25
N LEU A 147 5.03 -9.99 -6.03
CA LEU A 147 4.19 -9.47 -4.94
C LEU A 147 4.79 -9.78 -3.56
N ILE A 148 5.30 -11.01 -3.36
CA ILE A 148 5.98 -11.39 -2.10
C ILE A 148 7.24 -10.56 -1.90
N VAL A 149 8.09 -10.42 -2.92
CA VAL A 149 9.32 -9.61 -2.84
C VAL A 149 9.01 -8.16 -2.50
N THR A 150 7.97 -7.60 -3.13
CA THR A 150 7.52 -6.22 -2.88
C THR A 150 7.02 -6.05 -1.45
N GLN A 151 6.20 -6.99 -0.95
CA GLN A 151 5.70 -6.96 0.42
C GLN A 151 6.81 -7.11 1.47
N LEU A 152 7.82 -7.94 1.20
CA LEU A 152 9.01 -8.04 2.04
C LEU A 152 9.78 -6.72 2.07
N GLY A 153 9.93 -6.06 0.93
CA GLY A 153 10.52 -4.73 0.84
C GLY A 153 9.81 -3.70 1.72
N PHE A 154 8.48 -3.72 1.76
CA PHE A 154 7.71 -2.82 2.62
C PHE A 154 7.96 -3.07 4.09
N CYS A 155 7.99 -4.33 4.51
CA CYS A 155 8.33 -4.70 5.88
C CYS A 155 9.72 -4.15 6.27
N CYS A 156 10.71 -4.27 5.39
CA CYS A 156 12.05 -3.71 5.62
C CYS A 156 12.01 -2.19 5.79
N VAL A 157 11.31 -1.46 4.91
CA VAL A 157 11.19 0.01 5.03
C VAL A 157 10.48 0.40 6.33
N TYR A 158 9.43 -0.32 6.74
CA TYR A 158 8.76 -0.07 8.01
C TYR A 158 9.68 -0.28 9.22
N PHE A 159 10.57 -1.28 9.20
CA PHE A 159 11.51 -1.51 10.31
C PHE A 159 12.56 -0.42 10.41
N VAL A 160 13.12 0.01 9.27
CA VAL A 160 14.08 1.13 9.23
C VAL A 160 13.40 2.40 9.73
N PHE A 161 12.21 2.71 9.21
CA PHE A 161 11.44 3.89 9.62
C PHE A 161 11.14 3.86 11.12
N LEU A 162 10.67 2.73 11.66
CA LEU A 162 10.37 2.59 13.08
C LEU A 162 11.63 2.82 13.94
N ALA A 163 12.75 2.23 13.55
CA ALA A 163 14.00 2.35 14.30
C ALA A 163 14.54 3.78 14.30
N ASP A 164 14.55 4.46 13.15
CA ASP A 164 15.07 5.83 13.03
C ASP A 164 14.21 6.83 13.82
N ASN A 165 12.88 6.72 13.74
CA ASN A 165 11.99 7.61 14.48
C ASN A 165 12.06 7.34 16.00
N PHE A 166 12.17 6.08 16.41
CA PHE A 166 12.28 5.75 17.83
C PHE A 166 13.62 6.17 18.43
N LYS A 167 14.70 6.03 17.66
CA LYS A 167 16.00 6.58 18.02
C LYS A 167 15.90 8.08 18.28
N GLN A 168 15.31 8.84 17.35
CA GLN A 168 15.12 10.29 17.51
C GLN A 168 14.32 10.63 18.79
N VAL A 169 13.25 9.87 19.08
CA VAL A 169 12.45 10.07 20.31
C VAL A 169 13.28 9.82 21.58
N ILE A 170 14.10 8.77 21.62
CA ILE A 170 14.95 8.48 22.78
C ILE A 170 16.06 9.52 22.94
N GLU A 171 16.70 9.92 21.85
CA GLU A 171 17.76 10.92 21.92
C GLU A 171 17.22 12.29 22.35
N ALA A 172 15.99 12.64 21.95
CA ALA A 172 15.27 13.81 22.47
C ALA A 172 14.91 13.67 23.96
N ALA A 173 14.38 12.52 24.39
CA ALA A 173 13.97 12.31 25.79
C ALA A 173 15.16 12.25 26.77
N ASN A 174 16.33 11.77 26.32
CA ASN A 174 17.55 11.71 27.12
C ASN A 174 18.34 13.04 27.14
N GLY A 175 18.02 14.00 26.26
CA GLY A 175 18.51 15.37 26.34
C GLY A 175 17.81 16.10 27.49
N THR A 176 18.47 16.25 28.63
CA THR A 176 17.93 16.76 29.90
C THR A 176 17.57 18.26 29.95
N THR A 177 17.28 18.92 28.82
CA THR A 177 16.92 20.34 28.81
C THR A 177 15.44 20.53 28.47
N ASN A 178 14.60 20.69 29.51
CA ASN A 178 13.20 21.13 29.39
C ASN A 178 13.06 22.64 29.08
N ASP A 179 14.13 23.31 28.67
CA ASP A 179 14.16 24.76 28.50
C ASP A 179 14.15 25.13 27.01
N CYS A 180 12.94 25.27 26.46
CA CYS A 180 12.70 25.73 25.10
C CYS A 180 12.71 27.27 24.97
N GLN A 181 13.11 28.02 26.02
CA GLN A 181 13.11 29.50 25.96
C GLN A 181 14.28 30.09 25.18
N ASN A 182 15.41 29.38 25.12
CA ASN A 182 16.55 29.79 24.33
C ASN A 182 16.57 28.94 23.06
N ASN A 183 16.75 29.58 21.89
CA ASN A 183 16.91 28.93 20.58
C ASN A 183 18.23 28.10 20.50
N GLU A 184 18.58 27.36 21.54
CA GLU A 184 19.73 26.48 21.60
C GLU A 184 19.23 25.06 21.36
N THR A 185 19.66 24.50 20.24
CA THR A 185 19.36 23.13 19.81
C THR A 185 19.80 22.14 20.89
N VAL A 186 18.88 21.27 21.33
CA VAL A 186 19.17 20.15 22.23
C VAL A 186 20.36 19.35 21.69
N VAL A 187 21.41 19.22 22.51
CA VAL A 187 22.56 18.36 22.19
C VAL A 187 22.09 16.91 22.30
N LEU A 188 21.76 16.29 21.15
CA LEU A 188 21.46 14.86 21.09
C LEU A 188 22.64 14.09 21.68
N THR A 189 22.42 13.39 22.79
CA THR A 189 23.42 12.46 23.31
C THR A 189 23.43 11.23 22.40
N PRO A 190 24.56 10.91 21.71
CA PRO A 190 24.61 9.76 20.84
C PRO A 190 24.48 8.50 21.68
N THR A 191 23.34 7.82 21.55
CA THR A 191 23.05 6.62 22.35
C THR A 191 23.60 5.37 21.67
N MET A 192 22.93 4.89 20.61
CA MET A 192 23.19 3.62 19.93
C MET A 192 22.95 3.75 18.42
N ASP A 193 23.60 2.90 17.62
CA ASP A 193 23.33 2.82 16.17
C ASP A 193 21.87 2.37 15.91
N SER A 194 21.23 2.94 14.90
CA SER A 194 19.88 2.59 14.40
C SER A 194 19.67 1.07 14.25
N ARG A 195 20.73 0.35 13.92
CA ARG A 195 20.77 -1.11 13.76
C ARG A 195 20.46 -1.88 15.03
N LEU A 196 20.85 -1.36 16.19
CA LEU A 196 20.56 -1.98 17.48
C LEU A 196 19.09 -1.80 17.86
N TYR A 197 18.49 -0.66 17.52
CA TYR A 197 17.04 -0.47 17.65
C TYR A 197 16.25 -1.41 16.74
N MET A 198 16.69 -1.61 15.48
CA MET A 198 16.10 -2.61 14.59
C MET A 198 16.15 -4.03 15.20
N LEU A 199 17.30 -4.43 15.76
CA LEU A 199 17.46 -5.74 16.39
C LEU A 199 16.60 -5.89 17.66
N SER A 200 16.47 -4.82 18.45
CA SER A 200 15.66 -4.80 19.66
C SER A 200 14.16 -4.94 19.37
N PHE A 201 13.65 -4.37 18.27
CA PHE A 201 12.24 -4.49 17.89
C PHE A 201 11.87 -5.82 17.26
N LEU A 202 12.83 -6.50 16.62
CA LEU A 202 12.61 -7.77 15.93
C LEU A 202 11.89 -8.84 16.78
N PRO A 203 12.27 -9.15 18.03
CA PRO A 203 11.56 -10.14 18.84
C PRO A 203 10.09 -9.76 19.14
N PHE A 204 9.81 -8.47 19.36
CA PHE A 204 8.45 -7.98 19.59
C PHE A 204 7.58 -8.11 18.33
N LEU A 205 8.15 -7.79 17.17
CA LEU A 205 7.47 -7.89 15.87
C LEU A 205 7.20 -9.35 15.49
N VAL A 206 8.14 -10.27 15.77
CA VAL A 206 7.94 -11.72 15.60
C VAL A 206 6.79 -12.18 16.49
N LEU A 207 6.73 -11.75 17.75
CA LEU A 207 5.63 -12.09 18.66
C LEU A 207 4.29 -11.55 18.13
N LEU A 208 4.27 -10.34 17.58
CA LEU A 208 3.08 -9.78 16.92
C LEU A 208 2.63 -10.62 15.72
N ALA A 209 3.56 -11.17 14.93
CA ALA A 209 3.24 -12.04 13.80
C ALA A 209 2.63 -13.39 14.23
N PHE A 210 2.89 -13.84 15.46
CA PHE A 210 2.27 -15.06 16.03
C PHE A 210 0.84 -14.85 16.53
N ILE A 211 0.34 -13.60 16.58
CA ILE A 211 -1.03 -13.31 17.00
C ILE A 211 -2.01 -13.83 15.93
N ARG A 212 -2.63 -14.98 16.20
CA ARG A 212 -3.67 -15.57 15.34
C ARG A 212 -5.03 -14.89 15.45
N ASN A 213 -5.30 -14.15 16.54
CA ASN A 213 -6.60 -13.50 16.76
C ASN A 213 -6.66 -12.10 16.13
N LEU A 214 -7.11 -12.02 14.89
CA LEU A 214 -7.26 -10.79 14.12
C LEU A 214 -8.25 -9.78 14.75
N ARG A 215 -9.12 -10.22 15.68
CA ARG A 215 -10.08 -9.33 16.34
C ARG A 215 -9.37 -8.32 17.25
N VAL A 216 -8.38 -8.74 18.02
CA VAL A 216 -7.59 -7.84 18.89
C VAL A 216 -6.81 -6.83 18.03
N LEU A 217 -6.26 -7.29 16.91
CA LEU A 217 -5.52 -6.45 15.97
C LEU A 217 -6.40 -5.36 15.33
N SER A 218 -7.70 -5.60 15.18
CA SER A 218 -8.64 -4.61 14.61
C SER A 218 -8.77 -3.33 15.47
N ILE A 219 -8.74 -3.45 16.80
CA ILE A 219 -8.79 -2.31 17.73
C ILE A 219 -7.49 -1.50 17.63
N PHE A 220 -6.33 -2.18 17.63
CA PHE A 220 -5.03 -1.52 17.43
C PHE A 220 -4.95 -0.84 16.06
N SER A 221 -5.51 -1.46 15.01
CA SER A 221 -5.60 -0.87 13.68
C SER A 221 -6.46 0.41 13.67
N LEU A 222 -7.54 0.45 14.45
CA LEU A 222 -8.36 1.66 14.58
C LEU A 222 -7.58 2.78 15.27
N LEU A 223 -6.91 2.48 16.38
CA LEU A 223 -6.06 3.45 17.09
C LEU A 223 -4.92 3.97 16.19
N ALA A 224 -4.28 3.06 15.43
CA ALA A 224 -3.24 3.42 14.47
C ALA A 224 -3.76 4.34 13.36
N ASN A 225 -4.98 4.13 12.87
CA ASN A 225 -5.58 5.00 11.86
C ASN A 225 -5.84 6.41 12.40
N VAL A 226 -6.36 6.52 13.63
CA VAL A 226 -6.58 7.82 14.29
C VAL A 226 -5.24 8.52 14.51
N SER A 227 -4.24 7.81 15.03
CA SER A 227 -2.88 8.33 15.22
C SER A 227 -2.28 8.82 13.90
N MET A 228 -2.36 8.02 12.83
CA MET A 228 -1.87 8.39 11.50
C MET A 228 -2.54 9.68 10.98
N LEU A 229 -3.85 9.82 11.16
CA LEU A 229 -4.57 11.03 10.77
C LEU A 229 -4.08 12.26 11.56
N VAL A 230 -3.95 12.13 12.89
CA VAL A 230 -3.44 13.20 13.76
C VAL A 230 -2.01 13.57 13.37
N SER A 231 -1.12 12.60 13.17
CA SER A 231 0.26 12.84 12.73
C SER A 231 0.32 13.57 11.39
N LEU A 232 -0.51 13.18 10.42
CA LEU A 232 -0.56 13.84 9.12
C LEU A 232 -1.00 15.29 9.25
N VAL A 233 -2.05 15.57 10.04
CA VAL A 233 -2.51 16.95 10.30
C VAL A 233 -1.43 17.78 10.97
N MET A 234 -0.74 17.25 11.99
CA MET A 234 0.36 17.93 12.69
C MET A 234 1.52 18.26 11.74
N ILE A 235 1.92 17.32 10.89
CA ILE A 235 2.96 17.54 9.87
C ILE A 235 2.55 18.68 8.93
N TYR A 236 1.31 18.69 8.43
CA TYR A 236 0.81 19.76 7.57
C TYR A 236 0.81 21.12 8.27
N GLN A 237 0.32 21.19 9.51
CA GLN A 237 0.33 22.43 10.29
C GLN A 237 1.75 22.97 10.46
N PHE A 238 2.71 22.10 10.78
CA PHE A 238 4.11 22.49 10.94
C PHE A 238 4.73 23.04 9.64
N ILE A 239 4.48 22.36 8.52
CA ILE A 239 5.03 22.77 7.21
C ILE A 239 4.44 24.10 6.74
N VAL A 240 3.15 24.35 6.95
CA VAL A 240 2.50 25.55 6.41
C VAL A 240 2.88 26.81 7.20
N GLN A 241 3.33 26.68 8.45
CA GLN A 241 3.67 27.83 9.29
C GLN A 241 4.95 28.58 8.89
N ARG A 242 5.88 27.96 8.15
CA ARG A 242 7.22 28.52 7.92
C ARG A 242 7.70 28.41 6.46
N ILE A 243 6.80 28.58 5.49
CA ILE A 243 7.13 28.45 4.06
C ILE A 243 8.13 29.54 3.64
N PRO A 244 9.38 29.20 3.29
CA PRO A 244 10.36 30.18 2.83
C PRO A 244 10.17 30.50 1.34
N ASP A 245 10.80 31.59 0.87
CA ASP A 245 10.74 32.00 -0.53
C ASP A 245 11.30 30.92 -1.47
N PRO A 246 10.54 30.45 -2.48
CA PRO A 246 10.93 29.33 -3.34
C PRO A 246 12.05 29.68 -4.34
N SER A 247 12.39 30.96 -4.49
CA SER A 247 13.27 31.50 -5.54
C SER A 247 14.68 30.90 -5.55
N HIS A 248 15.13 30.32 -4.44
CA HIS A 248 16.46 29.73 -4.29
C HIS A 248 16.51 28.23 -4.61
N LEU A 249 15.36 27.58 -4.85
CA LEU A 249 15.29 26.14 -5.08
C LEU A 249 15.40 25.78 -6.56
N PRO A 250 16.15 24.74 -6.93
CA PRO A 250 16.26 24.30 -8.32
C PRO A 250 14.90 23.81 -8.84
N LEU A 251 14.43 24.43 -9.93
CA LEU A 251 13.22 23.99 -10.63
C LEU A 251 13.36 22.55 -11.12
N VAL A 252 14.57 22.20 -11.60
CA VAL A 252 14.96 20.88 -12.07
C VAL A 252 16.29 20.50 -11.43
N ALA A 253 16.33 19.35 -10.76
CA ALA A 253 17.54 18.80 -10.18
C ALA A 253 18.38 18.06 -11.25
N PRO A 254 19.67 17.78 -10.99
CA PRO A 254 20.49 17.03 -11.94
C PRO A 254 19.91 15.66 -12.29
N TRP A 255 19.99 15.26 -13.57
CA TRP A 255 19.52 13.95 -14.04
C TRP A 255 20.04 12.75 -13.25
N LYS A 256 21.21 12.87 -12.61
CA LYS A 256 21.82 11.82 -11.79
C LYS A 256 21.00 11.46 -10.55
N THR A 257 20.22 12.39 -10.00
CA THR A 257 19.39 12.14 -8.80
C THR A 257 17.96 11.73 -9.15
N TYR A 258 17.55 11.88 -10.41
CA TYR A 258 16.21 11.51 -10.86
C TYR A 258 15.86 10.02 -10.64
N PRO A 259 16.77 9.04 -10.83
CA PRO A 259 16.47 7.64 -10.50
C PRO A 259 16.09 7.41 -9.03
N LEU A 260 16.69 8.17 -8.11
CA LEU A 260 16.33 8.11 -6.69
C LEU A 260 14.92 8.64 -6.46
N PHE A 261 14.57 9.77 -7.09
CA PHE A 261 13.18 10.27 -7.09
C PHE A 261 12.21 9.23 -7.64
N PHE A 262 12.52 8.64 -8.80
CA PHE A 262 11.66 7.67 -9.48
C PHE A 262 11.40 6.44 -8.61
N GLY A 263 12.44 5.92 -7.94
CA GLY A 263 12.31 4.81 -7.01
C GLY A 263 11.38 5.14 -5.83
N THR A 264 11.58 6.28 -5.17
CA THR A 264 10.73 6.72 -4.05
C THR A 264 9.31 7.03 -4.50
N ALA A 265 9.12 7.60 -5.69
CA ALA A 265 7.82 7.90 -6.26
C ALA A 265 7.04 6.61 -6.58
N ILE A 266 7.66 5.63 -7.25
CA ILE A 266 7.02 4.32 -7.51
C ILE A 266 6.68 3.62 -6.21
N PHE A 267 7.61 3.60 -5.26
CA PHE A 267 7.37 3.04 -3.94
C PHE A 267 6.16 3.68 -3.25
N SER A 268 6.00 5.01 -3.37
CA SER A 268 4.85 5.71 -2.80
C SER A 268 3.54 5.37 -3.50
N PHE A 269 3.53 5.26 -4.83
CA PHE A 269 2.34 4.87 -5.60
C PHE A 269 2.08 3.35 -5.63
N GLU A 270 2.84 2.58 -4.87
CA GLU A 270 2.56 1.17 -4.67
C GLU A 270 1.43 1.03 -3.64
N GLY A 271 0.22 0.84 -4.17
CA GLY A 271 -0.93 0.31 -3.44
C GLY A 271 -1.69 -0.71 -4.26
N ILE A 272 -1.08 -1.19 -5.36
CA ILE A 272 -1.74 -2.05 -6.34
C ILE A 272 -2.10 -3.39 -5.72
N GLY A 273 -1.29 -3.94 -4.80
CA GLY A 273 -1.55 -5.22 -4.13
C GLY A 273 -2.87 -5.27 -3.35
N MET A 274 -3.40 -4.12 -2.94
CA MET A 274 -4.66 -4.04 -2.18
C MET A 274 -5.90 -3.91 -3.08
N VAL A 275 -5.74 -3.62 -4.37
CA VAL A 275 -6.84 -3.28 -5.28
C VAL A 275 -7.82 -4.44 -5.46
N LEU A 276 -7.35 -5.61 -5.91
CA LEU A 276 -8.22 -6.77 -6.13
C LEU A 276 -8.83 -7.31 -4.82
N PRO A 277 -8.08 -7.46 -3.70
CA PRO A 277 -8.68 -7.89 -2.43
C PRO A 277 -9.76 -6.93 -1.90
N LEU A 278 -9.59 -5.61 -2.11
CA LEU A 278 -10.59 -4.61 -1.70
C LEU A 278 -11.83 -4.69 -2.57
N GLU A 279 -11.68 -4.77 -3.89
CA GLU A 279 -12.78 -4.98 -4.82
C GLU A 279 -13.55 -6.27 -4.50
N ASN A 280 -12.83 -7.35 -4.24
CA ASN A 280 -13.40 -8.65 -3.89
C ASN A 280 -14.20 -8.61 -2.58
N LYS A 281 -13.95 -7.66 -1.67
CA LYS A 281 -14.66 -7.50 -0.39
C LYS A 281 -15.75 -6.42 -0.41
N MET A 282 -16.02 -5.81 -1.57
CA MET A 282 -17.07 -4.79 -1.69
C MET A 282 -18.47 -5.39 -1.79
N LYS A 283 -19.45 -4.71 -1.17
CA LYS A 283 -20.87 -5.04 -1.37
C LYS A 283 -21.33 -4.85 -2.82
N ASP A 284 -20.79 -3.85 -3.52
CA ASP A 284 -21.10 -3.56 -4.94
C ASP A 284 -19.80 -3.25 -5.72
N PRO A 285 -19.13 -4.27 -6.28
CA PRO A 285 -17.85 -4.11 -6.97
C PRO A 285 -17.98 -3.26 -8.26
N ARG A 286 -19.18 -3.09 -8.81
CA ARG A 286 -19.40 -2.21 -9.98
C ARG A 286 -19.04 -0.74 -9.70
N LYS A 287 -19.10 -0.33 -8.43
CA LYS A 287 -18.72 1.03 -7.99
C LYS A 287 -17.23 1.16 -7.67
N PHE A 288 -16.47 0.05 -7.66
CA PHE A 288 -15.06 0.05 -7.31
C PHE A 288 -14.20 0.95 -8.21
N PRO A 289 -14.38 1.00 -9.54
CA PRO A 289 -13.60 1.91 -10.39
C PRO A 289 -13.74 3.37 -9.99
N VAL A 290 -14.93 3.81 -9.59
CA VAL A 290 -15.15 5.20 -9.12
C VAL A 290 -14.42 5.44 -7.80
N ILE A 291 -14.46 4.49 -6.87
CA ILE A 291 -13.71 4.56 -5.60
C ILE A 291 -12.21 4.65 -5.87
N LEU A 292 -11.71 3.83 -6.80
CA LEU A 292 -10.31 3.80 -7.19
C LEU A 292 -9.87 5.17 -7.73
N TYR A 293 -10.62 5.76 -8.68
CA TYR A 293 -10.29 7.09 -9.21
C TYR A 293 -10.33 8.18 -8.14
N VAL A 294 -11.39 8.23 -7.32
CA VAL A 294 -11.52 9.24 -6.26
C VAL A 294 -10.42 9.08 -5.22
N GLY A 295 -10.19 7.86 -4.74
CA GLY A 295 -9.19 7.60 -3.72
C GLY A 295 -7.77 7.85 -4.21
N MET A 296 -7.43 7.44 -5.43
CA MET A 296 -6.11 7.71 -5.97
C MET A 296 -5.91 9.17 -6.36
N ALA A 297 -6.96 9.91 -6.71
CA ALA A 297 -6.88 11.37 -6.88
C ALA A 297 -6.55 12.06 -5.54
N ILE A 298 -7.18 11.63 -4.43
CA ILE A 298 -6.86 12.11 -3.08
C ILE A 298 -5.39 11.78 -2.73
N VAL A 299 -4.96 10.53 -2.95
CA VAL A 299 -3.57 10.09 -2.70
C VAL A 299 -2.57 10.91 -3.51
N THR A 300 -2.79 11.06 -4.82
CA THR A 300 -1.91 11.82 -5.71
C THR A 300 -1.83 13.29 -5.27
N SER A 301 -2.96 13.89 -4.93
CA SER A 301 -3.01 15.27 -4.44
C SER A 301 -2.21 15.42 -3.14
N LEU A 302 -2.40 14.50 -2.19
CA LEU A 302 -1.67 14.47 -0.91
C LEU A 302 -0.16 14.30 -1.11
N TYR A 303 0.24 13.46 -2.06
CA TYR A 303 1.65 13.19 -2.38
C TYR A 303 2.34 14.40 -2.98
N ILE A 304 1.68 15.04 -3.94
CA ILE A 304 2.17 16.27 -4.56
C ILE A 304 2.25 17.38 -3.52
N SER A 305 1.19 17.62 -2.75
CA SER A 305 1.18 18.70 -1.76
C SER A 305 2.23 18.48 -0.67
N LEU A 306 2.31 17.29 -0.07
CA LEU A 306 3.30 17.03 0.97
C LEU A 306 4.74 17.06 0.42
N GLY A 307 4.97 16.46 -0.76
CA GLY A 307 6.27 16.47 -1.42
C GLY A 307 6.75 17.89 -1.73
N CYS A 308 5.89 18.73 -2.30
CA CYS A 308 6.20 20.14 -2.59
C CYS A 308 6.46 20.92 -1.31
N LEU A 309 5.47 20.94 -0.40
CA LEU A 309 5.50 21.80 0.78
C LEU A 309 6.63 21.37 1.73
N GLY A 310 6.87 20.07 1.88
CA GLY A 310 8.00 19.56 2.65
C GLY A 310 9.35 19.96 2.05
N TYR A 311 9.52 19.90 0.73
CA TYR A 311 10.76 20.36 0.10
C TYR A 311 10.92 21.88 0.19
N LEU A 312 9.84 22.64 0.04
CA LEU A 312 9.85 24.09 0.26
C LEU A 312 10.31 24.44 1.67
N GLN A 313 9.77 23.76 2.68
CA GLN A 313 10.07 24.05 4.08
C GLN A 313 11.52 23.76 4.48
N PHE A 314 12.06 22.62 4.04
CA PHE A 314 13.35 22.12 4.54
C PHE A 314 14.51 22.27 3.55
N GLY A 315 14.21 22.53 2.27
CA GLY A 315 15.19 22.74 1.21
C GLY A 315 16.26 21.66 1.17
N ALA A 316 17.53 22.06 1.25
CA ALA A 316 18.66 21.14 1.23
C ALA A 316 18.76 20.22 2.47
N ASN A 317 18.15 20.59 3.60
CA ASN A 317 18.29 19.89 4.88
C ASN A 317 17.25 18.77 5.08
N ILE A 318 16.39 18.51 4.09
CA ILE A 318 15.42 17.41 4.17
C ILE A 318 16.13 16.04 4.32
N GLN A 319 15.66 15.26 5.29
CA GLN A 319 16.15 13.93 5.63
C GLN A 319 15.36 12.83 4.92
N GLY A 320 15.69 11.56 5.19
CA GLY A 320 15.05 10.38 4.60
C GLY A 320 13.53 10.33 4.76
N SER A 321 13.02 10.79 5.90
CA SER A 321 11.61 11.02 6.15
C SER A 321 11.40 12.39 6.78
N ILE A 322 10.28 13.05 6.45
CA ILE A 322 9.95 14.36 6.98
C ILE A 322 9.81 14.40 8.50
N THR A 323 9.48 13.27 9.12
CA THR A 323 9.39 13.14 10.58
C THR A 323 10.73 13.41 11.26
N LEU A 324 11.85 13.02 10.63
CA LEU A 324 13.19 13.26 11.14
C LEU A 324 13.60 14.74 11.08
N ASN A 325 12.84 15.57 10.35
CA ASN A 325 13.07 17.01 10.28
C ASN A 325 12.24 17.82 11.29
N LEU A 326 11.37 17.18 12.08
CA LEU A 326 10.64 17.85 13.14
C LEU A 326 11.60 18.30 14.26
N PRO A 327 11.30 19.41 14.96
CA PRO A 327 12.17 19.93 16.01
C PRO A 327 12.29 18.93 17.16
N ASN A 328 13.53 18.71 17.61
CA ASN A 328 13.82 17.95 18.82
C ASN A 328 13.82 18.93 20.00
N CYS A 329 12.63 19.17 20.55
CA CYS A 329 12.41 20.03 21.71
C CYS A 329 11.65 19.24 22.78
#